data_AF-A0A1V5LP96-F1
#
_entry.id   AF-A0A1V5LP96-F1
#
_cell.length_a   1.000
_cell.length_b   1.000
_cell.length_c   1.000
_cell.angle_alpha   90.00
_cell.angle_beta   90.00
_cell.angle_gamma   90.00
#
_symmetry.space_group_name_H-M   'P 1'
#
loop_
_entity.id
_entity.type
_entity.pdbx_description
1 polymer ?
#
loop_
_entity_poly.entity_id
_entity_poly.type
_entity_poly.pdbx_seq_one_letter_code
_entity_poly.pdbx_strand_id
1 'polypeptide(L)'
;MGPLQDILTMIPGAQAKAFKGMQVDDKALIRVEAIIRSMTVKERNNPNILDGSRRKRIARGSGTSVQEVNRVLNQYNMIVKMMKTMKHGGRGMRLPTGF
;
A
#
# COMPACT_ATOMS: atom_id res chain seq x y z
N MET A 1 13.75 -16.70 -7.45
CA MET A 1 12.29 -16.64 -7.64
C MET A 1 11.72 -15.98 -6.41
N GLY A 2 11.28 -14.73 -6.54
CA GLY A 2 10.79 -13.96 -5.39
C GLY A 2 9.31 -14.22 -5.13
N PRO A 3 8.82 -14.14 -3.88
CA PRO A 3 7.43 -14.43 -3.52
C PRO A 3 6.39 -13.55 -4.24
N LEU A 4 6.80 -12.41 -4.80
CA LEU A 4 5.95 -11.54 -5.62
C LEU A 4 5.68 -12.11 -7.03
N GLN A 5 6.59 -12.89 -7.60
CA GLN A 5 6.41 -13.51 -8.91
C GLN A 5 5.35 -14.62 -8.87
N ASP A 6 5.28 -15.37 -7.78
CA ASP A 6 4.31 -16.45 -7.60
C ASP A 6 2.88 -15.91 -7.45
N ILE A 7 2.70 -14.80 -6.72
CA ILE A 7 1.39 -14.12 -6.58
C ILE A 7 0.90 -13.59 -7.93
N LEU A 8 1.81 -13.08 -8.77
CA LEU A 8 1.49 -12.59 -10.12
C LEU A 8 1.00 -13.69 -11.07
N THR A 9 1.50 -14.91 -10.93
CA THR A 9 1.05 -16.05 -11.75
C THR A 9 -0.35 -16.56 -11.42
N MET A 10 -0.90 -16.19 -10.25
CA MET A 10 -2.23 -16.62 -9.81
C MET A 10 -3.37 -15.65 -10.17
N ILE A 11 -3.09 -14.50 -10.79
CA ILE A 11 -4.12 -13.53 -11.20
C ILE A 11 -4.44 -13.70 -12.70
N PRO A 12 -5.60 -14.28 -13.06
CA PRO A 12 -6.00 -14.40 -14.46
C PRO A 12 -6.24 -12.99 -15.04
N GLY A 13 -5.58 -12.66 -16.16
CA GLY A 13 -5.75 -11.37 -16.85
C GLY A 13 -4.82 -10.24 -16.38
N ALA A 14 -3.99 -10.45 -15.35
CA ALA A 14 -2.89 -9.54 -15.06
C ALA A 14 -1.81 -9.75 -16.14
N GLN A 15 -1.71 -8.84 -17.10
CA GLN A 15 -0.65 -8.87 -18.09
C GLN A 15 0.70 -8.81 -17.37
N ALA A 16 1.43 -9.92 -17.34
CA ALA A 16 2.78 -10.01 -16.79
C ALA A 16 3.74 -8.92 -17.34
N LYS A 17 3.40 -8.31 -18.48
CA LYS A 17 4.13 -7.19 -19.09
C LYS A 17 3.99 -5.86 -18.33
N ALA A 18 2.86 -5.58 -17.69
CA ALA A 18 2.67 -4.35 -16.90
C ALA A 18 3.53 -4.33 -15.63
N PHE A 19 3.89 -5.50 -15.11
CA PHE A 19 4.71 -5.66 -13.90
C PHE A 19 6.16 -6.10 -14.17
N LYS A 20 6.49 -6.61 -15.37
CA LYS A 20 7.87 -6.92 -15.78
C LYS A 20 8.82 -5.71 -15.72
N GLY A 21 8.28 -4.50 -15.87
CA GLY A 21 9.03 -3.24 -15.76
C GLY A 21 8.96 -2.59 -14.38
N MET A 22 8.19 -3.16 -13.44
CA MET A 22 8.19 -2.73 -12.05
C MET A 22 9.44 -3.29 -11.39
N GLN A 23 10.60 -2.73 -11.74
CA GLN A 23 11.77 -2.80 -10.88
C GLN A 23 11.31 -2.23 -9.55
N VAL A 24 11.01 -3.11 -8.62
CA VAL A 24 10.78 -2.72 -7.24
C VAL A 24 12.11 -2.12 -6.81
N ASP A 25 12.19 -0.79 -6.86
CA ASP A 25 13.39 -0.07 -6.47
C ASP A 25 13.60 -0.36 -4.99
N ASP A 26 14.60 -1.17 -4.67
CA ASP A 26 14.94 -1.54 -3.30
C ASP A 26 15.11 -0.26 -2.44
N LYS A 27 15.58 0.84 -3.04
CA LYS A 27 15.69 2.14 -2.36
C LYS A 27 14.33 2.77 -2.05
N ALA A 28 13.31 2.52 -2.86
CA ALA A 28 11.95 2.94 -2.57
C ALA A 28 11.37 2.14 -1.38
N LEU A 29 11.61 0.83 -1.33
CA LEU A 29 11.20 0.00 -0.19
C LEU A 29 11.89 0.43 1.10
N ILE A 30 13.21 0.65 1.07
CA ILE A 30 13.98 1.14 2.22
C ILE A 30 13.43 2.48 2.73
N ARG A 31 13.06 3.40 1.83
CA ARG A 31 12.44 4.69 2.21
C ARG A 31 11.09 4.50 2.88
N VAL A 32 10.24 3.62 2.35
CA VAL A 32 8.94 3.31 2.97
C VAL A 32 9.14 2.68 4.35
N GLU A 33 10.07 1.74 4.48
CA GLU A 33 10.42 1.11 5.75
C GLU A 33 10.92 2.14 6.77
N ALA A 34 11.81 3.05 6.36
CA ALA A 34 12.30 4.14 7.19
C ALA A 34 11.16 5.05 7.68
N ILE A 35 10.26 5.46 6.78
CA ILE A 35 9.07 6.27 7.12
C ILE A 35 8.21 5.56 8.17
N ILE A 36 7.92 4.26 7.99
CA ILE A 36 7.10 3.48 8.90
C ILE A 36 7.80 3.31 10.25
N ARG A 37 9.13 3.09 10.26
CA ARG A 37 9.93 2.96 11.49
C ARG A 37 10.00 4.26 12.28
N SER A 38 9.91 5.42 11.63
CA SER A 38 9.85 6.73 12.31
C SER A 38 8.48 7.08 12.90
N MET A 39 7.47 6.23 12.72
CA MET A 39 6.15 6.40 13.33
C MET A 39 6.06 5.75 14.71
N THR A 40 5.31 6.37 15.61
CA THR A 40 4.93 5.74 16.88
C THR A 40 3.94 4.59 16.65
N VAL A 41 3.82 3.67 17.62
CA VAL A 41 2.87 2.55 17.55
C VAL A 41 1.43 3.05 17.36
N LYS A 42 1.06 4.15 18.04
CA LYS A 42 -0.27 4.77 17.92
C LYS A 42 -0.54 5.26 16.49
N GLU A 43 0.45 5.87 15.86
CA GLU A 43 0.33 6.39 14.49
C GLU A 43 0.30 5.28 13.44
N ARG A 44 1.06 4.19 13.65
CA ARG A 44 1.01 3.01 12.76
C ARG A 44 -0.34 2.31 12.81
N ASN A 45 -0.91 2.17 14.01
CA ASN A 45 -2.22 1.53 14.19
C ASN A 45 -3.36 2.39 13.66
N ASN A 46 -3.23 3.72 13.72
CA ASN A 46 -4.23 4.64 13.23
C ASN A 46 -3.60 5.82 12.46
N PRO A 47 -3.34 5.68 11.15
CA PRO A 47 -2.74 6.75 10.34
C PRO A 47 -3.56 8.04 10.26
N ASN A 48 -4.85 8.02 10.64
CA ASN A 48 -5.71 9.21 10.62
C ASN A 48 -5.31 10.27 11.66
N ILE A 49 -4.55 9.89 12.71
CA ILE A 49 -4.08 10.85 13.72
C ILE A 49 -2.88 11.68 13.24
N LEU A 50 -2.36 11.42 12.05
CA LEU A 50 -1.19 12.11 11.50
C LEU A 50 -1.54 13.50 10.97
N ASP A 51 -1.39 14.49 11.85
CA ASP A 51 -1.40 15.91 11.52
C ASP A 51 -0.08 16.38 10.84
N GLY A 52 -0.02 17.65 10.45
CA GLY A 52 1.16 18.24 9.80
C GLY A 52 2.43 18.22 10.66
N SER A 53 2.30 18.37 11.98
CA SER A 53 3.43 18.36 12.91
C SER A 53 4.05 16.96 12.99
N ARG A 54 3.21 15.92 13.11
CA ARG A 54 3.63 14.52 13.12
C ARG A 54 4.29 14.12 11.82
N ARG A 55 3.73 14.52 10.67
CA ARG A 55 4.32 14.26 9.35
C ARG A 55 5.69 14.92 9.21
N LYS A 56 5.85 16.15 9.72
CA LYS A 56 7.14 16.86 9.73
C LYS A 56 8.17 16.13 10.61
N ARG A 57 7.76 15.62 11.78
CA ARG A 57 8.61 14.81 12.67
C ARG A 57 9.03 13.50 11.99
N ILE A 58 8.09 12.78 11.38
CA ILE A 58 8.37 11.52 10.66
C ILE A 58 9.35 11.76 9.53
N ALA A 59 9.09 12.74 8.66
CA ALA A 59 9.97 13.11 7.55
C ALA A 59 11.40 13.38 8.00
N ARG A 60 11.59 14.15 9.09
CA ARG A 60 12.91 14.41 9.68
C ARG A 60 13.55 13.14 10.26
N GLY A 61 12.76 12.26 10.88
CA GLY A 61 13.25 11.01 11.46
C GLY A 61 13.60 9.94 10.43
N SER A 62 12.95 9.95 9.26
CA SER A 62 13.18 8.99 8.18
C SER A 62 14.17 9.48 7.13
N GLY A 63 14.62 10.75 7.21
CA GLY A 63 15.47 11.37 6.19
C GLY A 63 14.75 11.60 4.85
N THR A 64 13.42 11.75 4.88
CA THR A 64 12.58 11.91 3.69
C THR A 64 11.84 13.25 3.72
N SER A 65 11.19 13.59 2.62
CA SER A 65 10.33 14.77 2.53
C SER A 65 8.93 14.52 3.12
N VAL A 66 8.22 15.59 3.51
CA VAL A 66 6.81 15.50 3.95
C VAL A 66 5.90 14.99 2.82
N GLN A 67 6.26 15.31 1.58
CA GLN A 67 5.59 14.87 0.36
C GLN A 67 5.69 13.35 0.20
N GLU A 68 6.86 12.76 0.49
CA GLU A 68 7.03 11.30 0.48
C GLU A 68 6.19 10.63 1.57
N VAL A 69 6.15 11.20 2.78
CA VAL A 69 5.25 10.70 3.84
C VAL A 69 3.79 10.74 3.38
N ASN A 70 3.35 11.84 2.74
CA ASN A 70 2.00 11.96 2.19
C ASN A 70 1.71 10.91 1.10
N ARG A 71 2.67 10.62 0.23
CA ARG A 71 2.52 9.59 -0.82
C ARG A 71 2.27 8.22 -0.20
N VAL A 72 3.05 7.85 0.82
CA VAL A 72 2.86 6.57 1.53
C VAL A 72 1.48 6.50 2.20
N LEU A 73 1.04 7.58 2.86
CA LEU A 73 -0.28 7.64 3.48
C LEU A 73 -1.42 7.52 2.46
N ASN A 74 -1.27 8.17 1.30
CA ASN A 74 -2.26 8.09 0.23
C ASN A 74 -2.34 6.67 -0.36
N GLN A 75 -1.19 6.01 -0.58
CA GLN A 75 -1.13 4.62 -1.03
C GLN A 75 -1.80 3.69 -0.02
N TYR A 76 -1.52 3.86 1.28
CA TYR A 76 -2.20 3.11 2.34
C TYR A 76 -3.71 3.32 2.31
N ASN A 77 -4.19 4.55 2.22
CA ASN A 77 -5.62 4.87 2.18
C ASN A 77 -6.31 4.26 0.95
N MET A 78 -5.63 4.24 -0.20
CA MET A 78 -6.13 3.60 -1.41
C MET A 78 -6.30 2.09 -1.20
N ILE A 79 -5.29 1.41 -0.64
CA ILE A 79 -5.33 -0.03 -0.35
C ILE A 79 -6.45 -0.34 0.65
N VAL A 80 -6.57 0.43 1.74
CA VAL A 80 -7.64 0.27 2.73
C VAL A 80 -9.02 0.46 2.09
N LYS A 81 -9.17 1.45 1.20
CA LYS A 81 -10.42 1.70 0.48
C LYS A 81 -10.76 0.51 -0.42
N MET A 82 -9.79 -0.01 -1.17
CA MET A 82 -9.98 -1.20 -2.01
C MET A 82 -10.36 -2.43 -1.18
N MET A 83 -9.66 -2.71 -0.08
CA MET A 83 -9.99 -3.81 0.83
C MET A 83 -11.39 -3.67 1.43
N LYS A 84 -11.79 -2.46 1.82
CA LYS A 84 -13.15 -2.17 2.28
C LYS A 84 -14.16 -2.44 1.18
N THR A 85 -13.96 -1.93 -0.03
CA THR A 85 -14.88 -2.16 -1.16
C THR A 85 -15.00 -3.65 -1.50
N MET A 86 -13.89 -4.41 -1.47
CA MET A 86 -13.93 -5.87 -1.69
C MET A 86 -14.70 -6.61 -0.58
N LYS A 87 -14.49 -6.24 0.69
CA LYS A 87 -15.25 -6.79 1.83
C LYS A 87 -16.76 -6.51 1.73
N HIS A 88 -17.14 -5.37 1.18
CA HIS A 88 -18.55 -5.01 0.98
C HIS A 88 -19.13 -5.51 -0.36
N GLY A 89 -18.27 -5.87 -1.33
CA GLY A 89 -18.64 -6.39 -2.66
C GLY A 89 -18.89 -7.91 -2.72
N GLY A 90 -18.55 -8.65 -1.67
CA GLY A 90 -18.79 -10.11 -1.57
C GLY A 90 -20.26 -10.53 -1.41
N ARG A 91 -21.21 -9.59 -1.38
CA ARG A 91 -22.67 -9.86 -1.40
C ARG A 91 -23.36 -9.53 -2.73
N GLY A 92 -22.58 -9.32 -3.81
CA GLY A 92 -23.13 -8.88 -5.11
C GLY A 92 -22.91 -9.84 -6.29
N MET A 93 -22.00 -10.81 -6.20
CA MET A 93 -21.79 -11.76 -7.29
C MET A 93 -22.69 -12.98 -7.09
N ARG A 94 -24.01 -12.81 -7.30
CA ARG A 94 -24.84 -13.96 -7.65
C ARG A 94 -24.32 -14.45 -9.00
N LEU A 95 -23.50 -15.49 -8.98
CA LEU A 95 -23.24 -16.31 -10.15
C LEU A 95 -24.63 -16.63 -10.76
N PRO A 96 -24.87 -16.37 -12.05
CA PRO A 96 -26.09 -16.83 -12.68
C PRO A 96 -26.04 -18.36 -12.64
N THR A 97 -26.79 -18.95 -11.71
CA THR A 97 -27.16 -20.35 -11.77
C THR A 97 -28.11 -20.48 -12.94
N GLY A 98 -27.55 -20.75 -14.13
CA GLY A 98 -28.34 -21.18 -15.27
C GLY A 98 -28.89 -22.59 -14.99
N PHE A 99 -30.21 -22.68 -14.94
CA PHE A 99 -31.04 -23.70 -15.58
C PHE A 99 -32.38 -23.03 -15.91
#